data_AF-A0A354WYA2-F1
#
_entry.id   AF-A0A354WYA2-F1
#
_cell.length_a   1.000
_cell.length_b   1.000
_cell.length_c   1.000
_cell.angle_alpha   90.00
_cell.angle_beta   90.00
_cell.angle_gamma   90.00
#
_symmetry.space_group_name_H-M   'P 1'
#
loop_
_entity.id
_entity.type
_entity.pdbx_description
1 polymer ?
#
loop_
_entity_poly.entity_id
_entity_poly.type
_entity_poly.pdbx_seq_one_letter_code
_entity_poly.pdbx_strand_id
1 'polypeptide(L)'
;MPWLHRFVSPEIWGECFWNGFSMLWYCSGYLGYLVLAHYIRFHIHWDTAKRVKIGALCWVAGASFTAWSFWVKGEPGQLIETPMLEWAWEFCTPNVLLATFGAFLLFTCIRQEKAPGIITSISKMSYGMYLVHMFYLSVIASAFVNGNAADPIIPVSLAIPCIAVLTYACCVLTCKVLSFLPGSKYIIGC
;
A
#
# COMPACT_ATOMS: atom_id res chain seq x y z
N MET A 1 2.17 27.27 -5.33
CA MET A 1 2.22 28.72 -5.69
C MET A 1 0.93 29.11 -6.41
N PRO A 2 -0.01 29.84 -5.77
CA PRO A 2 -1.40 29.94 -6.26
C PRO A 2 -1.56 30.46 -7.70
N TRP A 3 -0.72 31.39 -8.13
CA TRP A 3 -0.75 31.94 -9.49
C TRP A 3 -0.40 30.88 -10.54
N LEU A 4 0.65 30.08 -10.32
CA LEU A 4 1.08 29.05 -11.28
C LEU A 4 0.03 27.93 -11.41
N HIS A 5 -0.58 27.49 -10.30
CA HIS A 5 -1.67 26.50 -10.37
C HIS A 5 -2.89 27.00 -11.14
N ARG A 6 -3.12 28.32 -11.12
CA ARG A 6 -4.29 28.92 -11.76
C ARG A 6 -4.09 29.21 -13.24
N PHE A 7 -2.87 29.49 -13.69
CA PHE A 7 -2.61 29.99 -15.04
C PHE A 7 -1.63 29.16 -15.87
N VAL A 8 -0.88 28.22 -15.26
CA VAL A 8 0.13 27.42 -15.97
C VAL A 8 -0.25 25.94 -16.00
N SER A 9 -0.35 25.30 -14.85
CA SER A 9 -0.72 23.89 -14.72
C SER A 9 -1.24 23.62 -13.32
N PRO A 10 -2.33 22.84 -13.15
CA PRO A 10 -2.82 22.43 -11.83
C PRO A 10 -1.77 21.67 -11.01
N GLU A 11 -0.98 20.84 -11.68
CA GLU A 11 0.09 20.01 -11.10
C GLU A 11 1.45 20.53 -11.56
N ILE A 12 2.32 20.87 -10.60
CA ILE A 12 3.62 21.48 -10.87
C ILE A 12 4.69 20.71 -10.11
N TRP A 13 5.87 20.57 -10.71
CA TRP A 13 7.06 20.03 -10.02
C TRP A 13 6.83 18.65 -9.38
N GLY A 14 6.15 17.75 -10.10
CA GLY A 14 5.90 16.38 -9.65
C GLY A 14 4.75 16.22 -8.65
N GLU A 15 3.95 17.27 -8.44
CA GLU A 15 2.64 17.12 -7.83
C GLU A 15 1.77 16.18 -8.64
N CYS A 16 0.90 15.48 -7.92
CA CYS A 16 -0.20 14.71 -8.47
C CYS A 16 -1.25 14.56 -7.38
N PHE A 17 -2.39 13.94 -7.69
CA PHE A 17 -3.50 13.85 -6.75
C PHE A 17 -3.14 13.29 -5.36
N TRP A 18 -2.12 12.41 -5.25
CA TRP A 18 -1.63 11.88 -3.96
C TRP A 18 -0.37 12.58 -3.42
N ASN A 19 0.27 13.45 -4.21
CA ASN A 19 1.47 14.21 -3.83
C ASN A 19 1.19 15.72 -3.84
N GLY A 20 0.81 16.27 -2.69
CA GLY A 20 0.68 17.72 -2.48
C GLY A 20 1.99 18.44 -2.06
N PHE A 21 3.14 17.75 -2.04
CA PHE A 21 4.42 18.31 -1.58
C PHE A 21 5.41 18.59 -2.72
N SER A 22 4.98 18.45 -3.98
CA SER A 22 5.79 18.69 -5.19
C SER A 22 7.13 17.92 -5.13
N MET A 23 8.25 18.53 -5.53
CA MET A 23 9.60 17.94 -5.47
C MET A 23 10.05 17.58 -4.04
N LEU A 24 9.42 18.15 -3.01
CA LEU A 24 9.78 17.89 -1.61
C LEU A 24 9.08 16.65 -1.03
N TRP A 25 8.35 15.89 -1.84
CA TRP A 25 7.66 14.65 -1.43
C TRP A 25 8.50 13.72 -0.55
N TYR A 26 9.74 13.43 -0.97
CA TYR A 26 10.61 12.52 -0.22
C TYR A 26 11.01 13.06 1.17
N CYS A 27 11.01 14.38 1.35
CA CYS A 27 11.29 15.01 2.64
C CYS A 27 10.01 15.15 3.47
N SER A 28 9.00 15.83 2.92
CA SER A 28 7.79 16.23 3.66
C SER A 28 6.71 15.15 3.71
N GLY A 29 6.61 14.30 2.70
CA GLY A 29 5.59 13.25 2.60
C GLY A 29 5.80 12.10 3.59
N TYR A 30 7.04 11.81 3.98
CA TYR A 30 7.38 10.67 4.86
C TYR A 30 7.87 11.06 6.26
N LEU A 31 8.15 12.34 6.53
CA LEU A 31 8.68 12.80 7.82
C LEU A 31 7.76 12.40 8.99
N GLY A 32 6.45 12.41 8.77
CA GLY A 32 5.45 12.01 9.77
C GLY A 32 5.68 10.60 10.32
N TYR A 33 6.11 9.65 9.47
CA TYR A 33 6.42 8.29 9.92
C TYR A 33 7.61 8.26 10.89
N LEU A 34 8.65 9.04 10.62
CA LEU A 34 9.82 9.12 11.51
C LEU A 34 9.45 9.73 12.86
N VAL A 35 8.66 10.81 12.86
CA VAL A 35 8.17 11.46 14.09
C VAL A 35 7.29 10.50 14.89
N LEU A 36 6.36 9.80 14.22
CA LEU A 36 5.49 8.83 14.86
C LEU A 36 6.26 7.65 15.46
N ALA A 37 7.22 7.10 14.72
CA ALA A 37 8.09 6.02 15.20
C ALA A 37 8.93 6.47 16.40
N HIS A 38 9.49 7.69 16.34
CA HIS A 38 10.21 8.29 17.47
C HIS A 38 9.30 8.40 18.70
N TYR A 39 8.08 8.93 18.52
CA TYR A 39 7.13 9.08 19.60
C TYR A 39 6.74 7.75 20.26
N ILE A 40 6.42 6.73 19.46
CA ILE A 40 6.10 5.38 19.95
C ILE A 40 7.28 4.78 20.71
N ARG A 41 8.51 5.00 20.24
CA ARG A 41 9.72 4.44 20.86
C ARG A 41 10.04 5.10 22.21
N PHE A 42 9.96 6.42 22.29
CA PHE A 42 10.48 7.17 23.43
C PHE A 42 9.42 7.64 24.43
N HIS A 43 8.17 7.83 24.01
CA HIS A 43 7.12 8.41 24.87
C HIS A 43 6.02 7.40 25.26
N ILE A 44 5.94 6.24 24.61
CA ILE A 44 4.93 5.22 24.94
C ILE A 44 5.56 4.10 25.77
N HIS A 45 5.31 4.09 27.08
CA HIS A 45 5.80 3.08 28.01
C HIS A 45 4.76 1.99 28.35
N TRP A 46 4.04 1.50 27.33
CA TRP A 46 3.04 0.44 27.51
C TRP A 46 3.66 -0.95 27.48
N ASP A 47 3.05 -1.87 28.22
CA ASP A 47 3.36 -3.30 28.17
C ASP A 47 2.96 -3.91 26.82
N THR A 48 3.50 -5.09 26.52
CA THR A 48 3.27 -5.75 25.23
C THR A 48 1.78 -6.06 24.98
N ALA A 49 1.01 -6.44 26.00
CA ALA A 49 -0.40 -6.79 25.81
C ALA A 49 -1.23 -5.55 25.44
N LYS A 50 -0.99 -4.42 26.12
CA LYS A 50 -1.63 -3.14 25.77
C LYS A 50 -1.25 -2.66 24.37
N ARG A 51 0.04 -2.77 23.98
CA ARG A 51 0.50 -2.42 22.63
C ARG A 51 -0.17 -3.27 21.56
N VAL A 52 -0.29 -4.59 21.76
CA VAL A 52 -0.99 -5.48 20.83
C VAL A 52 -2.47 -5.13 20.75
N LYS A 53 -3.15 -4.96 21.89
CA LYS A 53 -4.59 -4.66 21.91
C LYS A 53 -4.91 -3.33 21.22
N ILE A 54 -4.24 -2.26 21.61
CA ILE A 54 -4.48 -0.92 21.04
C ILE A 54 -3.97 -0.88 19.60
N GLY A 55 -2.79 -1.46 19.33
CA GLY A 55 -2.23 -1.52 17.98
C GLY A 55 -3.15 -2.22 17.00
N ALA A 56 -3.67 -3.40 17.36
CA ALA A 56 -4.64 -4.14 16.56
C ALA A 56 -5.95 -3.37 16.38
N LEU A 57 -6.48 -2.75 17.45
CA LEU A 57 -7.70 -1.95 17.36
C LEU A 57 -7.54 -0.77 16.40
N CYS A 58 -6.47 0.01 16.53
CA CYS A 58 -6.18 1.15 15.66
C CYS A 58 -5.95 0.70 14.20
N TRP A 59 -5.19 -0.38 14.01
CA TRP A 59 -4.91 -0.92 12.68
C TRP A 59 -6.19 -1.39 11.98
N VAL A 60 -7.00 -2.21 12.66
CA VAL A 60 -8.28 -2.70 12.13
C VAL A 60 -9.25 -1.55 11.88
N ALA A 61 -9.37 -0.60 12.80
CA ALA A 61 -10.28 0.54 12.64
C ALA A 61 -9.91 1.41 11.42
N GLY A 62 -8.64 1.79 11.29
CA GLY A 62 -8.16 2.58 10.16
C GLY A 62 -8.26 1.85 8.83
N ALA A 63 -7.88 0.56 8.79
CA ALA A 63 -7.99 -0.26 7.59
C ALA A 63 -9.46 -0.49 7.18
N SER A 64 -10.34 -0.76 8.15
CA SER A 64 -11.77 -0.96 7.90
C SER A 64 -12.43 0.31 7.37
N PHE A 65 -12.06 1.48 7.91
CA PHE A 65 -12.55 2.76 7.38
C PHE A 65 -12.14 2.95 5.92
N THR A 66 -10.88 2.65 5.59
CA THR A 66 -10.34 2.78 4.22
C THR A 66 -11.03 1.82 3.24
N ALA A 67 -11.29 0.58 3.67
CA ALA A 67 -12.04 -0.39 2.87
C ALA A 67 -13.51 0.03 2.70
N TRP A 68 -14.14 0.50 3.78
CA TRP A 68 -15.52 0.99 3.76
C TRP A 68 -15.69 2.20 2.84
N SER A 69 -14.79 3.17 2.89
CA SER A 69 -14.86 4.36 2.02
C SER A 69 -14.76 3.99 0.55
N PHE A 70 -13.92 3.01 0.20
CA PHE A 70 -13.82 2.51 -1.16
C PHE A 70 -15.10 1.76 -1.57
N TRP A 71 -15.63 0.92 -0.69
CA TRP A 71 -16.88 0.19 -0.93
C TRP A 71 -18.06 1.12 -1.19
N VAL A 72 -18.19 2.20 -0.42
CA VAL A 72 -19.27 3.18 -0.58
C VAL A 72 -19.13 4.01 -1.86
N LYS A 73 -17.89 4.28 -2.30
CA LYS A 73 -17.63 5.11 -3.49
C LYS A 73 -17.55 4.31 -4.79
N GLY A 74 -17.19 3.04 -4.72
CA GLY A 74 -16.98 2.15 -5.87
C GLY A 74 -18.27 1.52 -6.40
N GLU A 75 -19.29 2.34 -6.68
CA GLU A 75 -20.54 1.85 -7.27
C GLU A 75 -20.31 1.39 -8.73
N PRO A 76 -20.62 0.12 -9.09
CA PRO A 76 -20.40 -0.37 -10.44
C PRO A 76 -21.19 0.43 -11.49
N GLY A 77 -20.52 0.74 -12.61
CA GLY A 77 -21.14 1.47 -13.73
C GLY A 77 -21.22 2.99 -13.55
N GLN A 78 -20.84 3.53 -12.39
CA GLN A 78 -20.68 4.97 -12.20
C GLN A 78 -19.24 5.39 -12.53
N LEU A 79 -19.11 6.40 -13.39
CA LEU A 79 -17.82 7.03 -13.66
C LEU A 79 -17.48 7.96 -12.50
N ILE A 80 -16.43 7.59 -11.75
CA ILE A 80 -15.86 8.41 -10.69
C ILE A 80 -14.39 8.67 -11.02
N GLU A 81 -13.94 9.89 -10.77
CA GLU A 81 -12.52 10.22 -10.90
C GLU A 81 -11.72 9.43 -9.84
N THR A 82 -10.62 8.80 -10.25
CA THR A 82 -9.76 7.99 -9.37
C THR A 82 -9.40 8.69 -8.05
N PRO A 83 -9.03 9.99 -8.02
CA PRO A 83 -8.74 10.69 -6.77
C PRO A 83 -9.93 10.70 -5.80
N MET A 84 -11.16 10.80 -6.32
CA MET A 84 -12.39 10.78 -5.52
C MET A 84 -12.79 9.38 -5.06
N LEU A 85 -12.32 8.34 -5.76
CA LEU A 85 -12.48 6.95 -5.32
C LEU A 85 -11.46 6.58 -4.23
N GLU A 86 -10.23 7.07 -4.37
CA GLU A 86 -9.09 6.70 -3.54
C GLU A 86 -8.77 7.72 -2.42
N TRP A 87 -9.58 8.76 -2.23
CA TRP A 87 -9.33 9.84 -1.25
C TRP A 87 -8.96 9.35 0.16
N ALA A 88 -9.56 8.26 0.64
CA ALA A 88 -9.29 7.72 1.97
C ALA A 88 -7.96 6.96 2.07
N TRP A 89 -7.29 6.70 0.94
CA TRP A 89 -5.99 6.06 0.86
C TRP A 89 -4.85 7.07 0.93
N GLU A 90 -5.16 8.37 0.90
CA GLU A 90 -4.17 9.44 1.00
C GLU A 90 -3.44 9.40 2.35
N PHE A 91 -2.12 9.61 2.29
CA PHE A 91 -1.21 9.50 3.43
C PHE A 91 -1.55 10.42 4.61
N CYS A 92 -2.12 11.59 4.32
CA CYS A 92 -2.42 12.63 5.31
C CYS A 92 -3.86 12.55 5.87
N THR A 93 -4.53 11.39 5.73
CA THR A 93 -5.88 11.18 6.27
C THR A 93 -5.85 10.61 7.69
N PRO A 94 -6.83 10.93 8.56
CA PRO A 94 -6.87 10.42 9.93
C PRO A 94 -6.92 8.89 10.03
N ASN A 95 -7.60 8.21 9.12
CA ASN A 95 -7.70 6.75 9.09
C ASN A 95 -6.36 6.10 8.73
N VAL A 96 -5.61 6.64 7.77
CA VAL A 96 -4.27 6.14 7.42
C VAL A 96 -3.28 6.40 8.55
N LEU A 97 -3.35 7.56 9.21
CA LEU A 97 -2.58 7.84 10.42
C LEU A 97 -2.88 6.83 11.54
N LEU A 98 -4.16 6.55 11.79
CA LEU A 98 -4.59 5.59 12.81
C LEU A 98 -4.10 4.17 12.47
N ALA A 99 -4.24 3.76 11.21
CA ALA A 99 -3.77 2.46 10.73
C ALA A 99 -2.25 2.32 10.89
N THR A 100 -1.50 3.37 10.53
CA THR A 100 -0.05 3.42 10.66
C THR A 100 0.39 3.35 12.11
N PHE A 101 -0.23 4.15 12.99
CA PHE A 101 0.05 4.11 14.42
C PHE A 101 -0.16 2.70 14.99
N GLY A 102 -1.26 2.06 14.61
CA GLY A 102 -1.56 0.68 14.97
C GLY A 102 -0.49 -0.31 14.49
N ALA A 103 -0.13 -0.24 13.20
CA ALA A 103 0.91 -1.10 12.61
C ALA A 103 2.27 -0.92 13.28
N PHE A 104 2.70 0.33 13.54
CA PHE A 104 3.98 0.60 14.18
C PHE A 104 4.01 0.07 15.62
N LEU A 105 2.93 0.22 16.39
CA LEU A 105 2.81 -0.41 17.70
C LEU A 105 2.96 -1.93 17.63
N LEU A 106 2.29 -2.58 16.67
CA LEU A 106 2.41 -4.03 16.47
C LEU A 106 3.84 -4.44 16.09
N PHE A 107 4.52 -3.69 15.22
CA PHE A 107 5.91 -3.96 14.86
C PHE A 107 6.86 -3.87 16.06
N THR A 108 6.61 -2.97 17.02
CA THR A 108 7.42 -2.91 18.25
C THR A 108 7.26 -4.14 19.15
N CYS A 109 6.25 -4.98 18.93
CA CYS A 109 6.02 -6.20 19.70
C CYS A 109 6.77 -7.41 19.12
N ILE A 110 7.36 -7.29 17.92
CA ILE A 110 8.16 -8.34 17.30
C ILE A 110 9.50 -8.43 18.04
N ARG A 111 9.73 -9.55 18.75
CA ARG A 111 10.96 -9.79 19.53
C ARG A 111 12.03 -10.58 18.77
N GLN A 112 11.72 -11.03 17.56
CA GLN A 112 12.61 -11.88 16.78
C GLN A 112 13.77 -11.07 16.21
N GLU A 113 14.99 -11.42 16.59
CA GLU A 113 16.21 -10.71 16.14
C GLU A 113 16.55 -10.97 14.67
N LYS A 114 16.27 -12.18 14.17
CA LYS A 114 16.57 -12.59 12.79
C LYS A 114 15.30 -12.92 12.04
N ALA A 115 14.99 -12.15 10.99
CA ALA A 115 13.85 -12.42 10.13
C ALA A 115 13.96 -13.83 9.49
N PRO A 116 12.85 -14.57 9.33
CA PRO A 116 12.84 -15.86 8.64
C PRO A 116 13.46 -15.75 7.23
N GLY A 117 14.19 -16.78 6.80
CA GLY A 117 14.91 -16.78 5.52
C GLY A 117 14.00 -16.59 4.31
N ILE A 118 12.81 -17.18 4.32
CA ILE A 118 11.80 -17.03 3.25
C ILE A 118 11.33 -15.58 3.15
N ILE A 119 10.95 -14.98 4.28
CA ILE A 119 10.51 -13.57 4.33
C ILE A 119 11.63 -12.68 3.81
N THR A 120 12.86 -12.88 4.29
CA THR A 120 14.04 -12.12 3.84
C THR A 120 14.29 -12.28 2.35
N SER A 121 14.17 -13.49 1.80
CA SER A 121 14.35 -13.74 0.36
C SER A 121 13.31 -13.01 -0.47
N ILE A 122 12.05 -12.99 -0.04
CA ILE A 122 10.96 -12.31 -0.75
C ILE A 122 11.12 -10.79 -0.62
N SER A 123 11.44 -10.28 0.57
CA SER A 123 11.66 -8.85 0.80
C SER A 123 12.75 -8.27 -0.10
N LYS A 124 13.84 -9.02 -0.37
CA LYS A 124 14.89 -8.58 -1.30
C LYS A 124 14.41 -8.43 -2.74
N MET A 125 13.40 -9.21 -3.15
CA MET A 125 12.80 -9.16 -4.49
C MET A 125 11.68 -8.12 -4.62
N SER A 126 11.29 -7.45 -3.52
CA SER A 126 10.10 -6.58 -3.47
C SER A 126 10.11 -5.45 -4.51
N TYR A 127 11.29 -4.90 -4.82
CA TYR A 127 11.43 -3.90 -5.89
C TYR A 127 11.07 -4.49 -7.27
N GLY A 128 11.64 -5.66 -7.61
CA GLY A 128 11.27 -6.35 -8.85
C GLY A 128 9.78 -6.72 -8.89
N MET A 129 9.22 -7.18 -7.76
CA MET A 129 7.80 -7.50 -7.65
C MET A 129 6.92 -6.26 -7.91
N TYR A 130 7.31 -5.09 -7.38
CA TYR A 130 6.66 -3.83 -7.67
C TYR A 130 6.74 -3.45 -9.16
N LEU A 131 7.80 -3.78 -9.87
CA LEU A 131 7.85 -3.50 -11.31
C LEU A 131 6.94 -4.43 -12.13
N VAL A 132 6.84 -5.70 -11.76
CA VAL A 132 6.11 -6.69 -12.58
C VAL A 132 4.63 -6.87 -12.22
N HIS A 133 4.19 -6.40 -11.05
CA HIS A 133 2.84 -6.71 -10.56
C HIS A 133 1.71 -6.23 -11.48
N MET A 134 1.86 -5.08 -12.13
CA MET A 134 0.83 -4.55 -13.03
C MET A 134 0.59 -5.46 -14.25
N PHE A 135 1.62 -6.15 -14.76
CA PHE A 135 1.47 -7.09 -15.87
C PHE A 135 0.60 -8.28 -15.48
N TYR A 136 0.81 -8.82 -14.28
CA TYR A 136 0.04 -9.94 -13.77
C TYR A 136 -1.36 -9.52 -13.32
N LEU A 137 -1.46 -8.39 -12.60
CA LEU A 137 -2.72 -7.90 -12.06
C LEU A 137 -3.76 -7.73 -13.17
N SER A 138 -3.40 -7.09 -14.28
CA SER A 138 -4.31 -6.85 -15.41
C SER A 138 -4.82 -8.15 -16.04
N VAL A 139 -3.92 -9.08 -16.32
CA VAL A 139 -4.25 -10.38 -16.93
C VAL A 139 -5.11 -11.22 -15.98
N ILE A 140 -4.71 -11.34 -14.73
CA ILE A 140 -5.42 -12.15 -13.73
C ILE A 140 -6.80 -11.52 -13.44
N ALA A 141 -6.88 -10.20 -13.25
CA ALA A 141 -8.14 -9.52 -13.01
C ALA A 141 -9.12 -9.69 -14.18
N SER A 142 -8.65 -9.60 -15.44
CA SER A 142 -9.51 -9.84 -16.60
C SER A 142 -10.10 -11.25 -16.64
N ALA A 143 -9.35 -12.25 -16.16
CA ALA A 143 -9.82 -13.64 -16.09
C ALA A 143 -10.95 -13.84 -15.06
N PHE A 144 -11.01 -13.04 -13.98
CA PHE A 144 -12.07 -13.13 -12.97
C PHE A 144 -13.25 -12.19 -13.25
N VAL A 145 -13.00 -11.01 -13.80
CA VAL A 145 -14.01 -9.97 -14.05
C VAL A 145 -14.74 -10.18 -15.38
N ASN A 146 -14.09 -10.82 -16.37
CA ASN A 146 -14.68 -11.21 -17.65
C ASN A 146 -15.52 -10.13 -18.35
N GLY A 147 -15.09 -8.86 -18.26
CA GLY A 147 -15.77 -7.72 -18.86
C GLY A 147 -16.98 -7.17 -18.11
N ASN A 148 -17.44 -7.81 -17.02
CA ASN A 148 -18.52 -7.30 -16.17
C ASN A 148 -18.04 -7.07 -14.73
N ALA A 149 -17.70 -5.83 -14.40
CA ALA A 149 -17.28 -5.44 -13.06
C ALA A 149 -18.41 -5.57 -12.00
N ALA A 150 -19.68 -5.59 -12.41
CA ALA A 150 -20.81 -5.73 -11.51
C ALA A 150 -21.16 -7.20 -11.19
N ASP A 151 -20.81 -8.13 -12.10
CA ASP A 151 -21.07 -9.57 -11.93
C ASP A 151 -19.84 -10.41 -12.37
N PRO A 152 -18.75 -10.40 -11.57
CA PRO A 152 -17.58 -11.23 -11.83
C PRO A 152 -17.91 -12.72 -11.69
N ILE A 153 -17.07 -13.58 -12.29
CA ILE A 153 -17.26 -15.06 -12.30
C ILE A 153 -17.40 -15.63 -10.89
N ILE A 154 -16.73 -15.02 -9.91
CA ILE A 154 -16.83 -15.35 -8.49
C ILE A 154 -17.20 -14.10 -7.69
N PRO A 155 -17.84 -14.23 -6.52
CA PRO A 155 -18.19 -13.10 -5.67
C PRO A 155 -17.00 -12.18 -5.42
N VAL A 156 -17.22 -10.86 -5.41
CA VAL A 156 -16.17 -9.83 -5.22
C VAL A 156 -15.32 -10.09 -3.98
N SER A 157 -15.94 -10.56 -2.89
CA SER A 157 -15.27 -10.94 -1.64
C SER A 157 -14.24 -12.06 -1.79
N LEU A 158 -14.38 -12.91 -2.81
CA LEU A 158 -13.41 -13.95 -3.18
C LEU A 158 -12.52 -13.51 -4.35
N ALA A 159 -13.05 -12.76 -5.31
CA ALA A 159 -12.30 -12.25 -6.46
C ALA A 159 -11.08 -11.45 -6.02
N ILE A 160 -11.26 -10.47 -5.12
CA ILE A 160 -10.17 -9.60 -4.65
C ILE A 160 -9.04 -10.41 -4.01
N PRO A 161 -9.26 -11.26 -2.98
CA PRO A 161 -8.17 -12.02 -2.38
C PRO A 161 -7.56 -13.05 -3.34
N CYS A 162 -8.35 -13.69 -4.22
CA CYS A 162 -7.82 -14.60 -5.23
C CYS A 162 -6.87 -13.88 -6.20
N ILE A 163 -7.29 -12.73 -6.75
CA ILE A 163 -6.46 -11.91 -7.64
C ILE A 163 -5.20 -11.46 -6.91
N ALA A 164 -5.31 -10.99 -5.65
CA ALA A 164 -4.17 -10.53 -4.87
C ALA A 164 -3.15 -11.64 -4.61
N VAL A 165 -3.59 -12.82 -4.17
CA VAL A 165 -2.71 -13.97 -3.88
C VAL A 165 -2.07 -14.50 -5.15
N LEU A 166 -2.84 -14.66 -6.24
CA LEU A 166 -2.32 -15.14 -7.51
C LEU A 166 -1.31 -14.17 -8.12
N THR A 167 -1.64 -12.87 -8.13
CA THR A 167 -0.72 -11.82 -8.60
C THR A 167 0.56 -11.84 -7.79
N TYR A 168 0.46 -11.87 -6.46
CA TYR A 168 1.63 -11.93 -5.57
C TYR A 168 2.49 -13.16 -5.84
N ALA A 169 1.87 -14.35 -5.95
CA ALA A 169 2.57 -15.59 -6.24
C ALA A 169 3.30 -15.55 -7.59
N CYS A 170 2.63 -15.08 -8.65
CA CYS A 170 3.22 -14.91 -9.97
C CYS A 170 4.41 -13.93 -9.94
N CYS A 171 4.29 -12.80 -9.22
CA CYS A 171 5.39 -11.85 -9.04
C CYS A 171 6.58 -12.50 -8.33
N VAL A 172 6.35 -13.20 -7.21
CA VAL A 172 7.42 -13.91 -6.48
C VAL A 172 8.11 -14.92 -7.37
N LEU A 173 7.35 -15.76 -8.08
CA LEU A 173 7.90 -16.79 -8.97
C LEU A 173 8.71 -16.16 -10.11
N THR A 174 8.18 -15.11 -10.74
CA THR A 174 8.85 -14.42 -11.84
C THR A 174 10.15 -13.78 -11.38
N CYS A 175 10.13 -13.01 -10.29
CA CYS A 175 11.35 -12.42 -9.75
C CYS A 175 12.34 -13.49 -9.29
N LYS A 176 11.86 -14.62 -8.78
CA LYS A 176 12.72 -15.74 -8.42
C LYS A 176 13.40 -16.37 -9.64
N VAL A 177 12.67 -16.57 -10.73
CA VAL A 177 13.24 -17.06 -12.00
C VAL A 177 14.26 -16.06 -12.55
N LEU A 178 13.93 -14.78 -12.56
CA LEU A 178 14.83 -13.71 -13.00
C LEU A 178 16.09 -13.61 -12.13
N SER A 179 16.01 -13.96 -10.85
CA SER A 179 17.18 -13.95 -9.95
C SER A 179 18.28 -14.94 -10.34
N PHE A 180 17.99 -15.90 -11.23
CA PHE A 180 18.98 -16.83 -11.75
C PHE A 180 19.71 -16.31 -13.01
N LEU A 181 19.28 -15.20 -13.60
CA LEU A 181 19.92 -14.63 -14.79
C LEU A 181 21.19 -13.84 -14.43
N PRO A 182 22.23 -13.87 -15.30
CA PRO A 182 23.40 -13.03 -15.10
C PRO A 182 23.00 -11.55 -15.15
N GLY A 183 23.36 -10.80 -14.11
CA GLY A 183 23.01 -9.37 -13.99
C GLY A 183 21.64 -9.08 -13.37
N SER A 184 20.95 -10.08 -12.79
CA SER A 184 19.65 -9.92 -12.11
C SER A 184 19.60 -8.74 -11.14
N LYS A 185 20.70 -8.47 -10.43
CA LYS A 185 20.84 -7.36 -9.49
C LYS A 185 20.47 -6.00 -10.08
N TYR A 186 20.74 -5.77 -11.37
CA TYR A 186 20.41 -4.51 -12.04
C TYR A 186 18.94 -4.41 -12.45
N ILE A 187 18.21 -5.54 -12.45
CA ILE A 187 16.81 -5.63 -12.90
C ILE A 187 15.88 -5.71 -11.69
N ILE A 188 16.13 -6.64 -10.76
CA ILE A 188 15.24 -6.95 -9.64
C ILE A 188 15.80 -6.51 -8.28
N GLY A 189 17.00 -5.91 -8.25
CA GLY A 189 17.64 -5.41 -7.02
C GLY A 189 18.30 -6.49 -6.17
N CYS A 190 18.32 -7.75 -6.61
CA CYS A 190 18.99 -8.86 -5.94
C CYS A 190 19.56 -9.92 -6.89
#